data_AF-A0A1K1M498-F1
#
_entry.id   AF-A0A1K1M498-F1
#
_cell.length_a   1.000
_cell.length_b   1.000
_cell.length_c   1.000
_cell.angle_alpha   90.00
_cell.angle_beta   90.00
_cell.angle_gamma   90.00
#
_symmetry.space_group_name_H-M   'P 1'
#
loop_
_entity.id
_entity.type
_entity.pdbx_description
1 polymer ?
#
loop_
_entity_poly.entity_id
_entity_poly.type
_entity_poly.pdbx_seq_one_letter_code
_entity_poly.pdbx_strand_id
1 'polypeptide(L)'
;MGNNETSPDPKGVIHLTPISKKLIQFLAVIFLFVLIYVSVHIWGFFAIQKKTESFLAAVQALEFERAAQLYSGTEDKQAWVRGMEQLHEEGQFRLISYAKVKPYYNDGGFHTGHAELSFDMEGEQLNVNAVLTFGENDQPGQVCAIHPPEVPRGSIPGLVSWNRLTCGGSF
;
A
#
# COMPACT_ATOMS: atom_id res chain seq x y z
N MET A 1 33.15 13.42 -82.05
CA MET A 1 32.95 14.29 -80.88
C MET A 1 31.48 14.24 -80.52
N GLY A 2 31.14 13.51 -79.46
CA GLY A 2 29.78 13.39 -78.95
C GLY A 2 29.90 13.07 -77.47
N ASN A 3 29.73 14.08 -76.62
CA ASN A 3 29.82 13.95 -75.17
C ASN A 3 28.48 13.41 -74.66
N ASN A 4 28.46 12.17 -74.18
CA ASN A 4 27.31 11.64 -73.46
C ASN A 4 27.42 12.05 -71.98
N GLU A 5 26.69 13.10 -71.61
CA GLU A 5 26.37 13.41 -70.22
C GLU A 5 25.36 12.38 -69.70
N THR A 6 25.83 11.43 -68.90
CA THR A 6 24.96 10.53 -68.13
C THR A 6 24.42 11.25 -66.90
N SER A 7 23.12 11.55 -66.99
CA SER A 7 22.22 12.07 -65.95
C SER A 7 22.35 11.35 -64.60
N PRO A 8 22.32 12.06 -63.45
CA PRO A 8 22.41 11.44 -62.14
C PRO A 8 21.17 10.59 -61.82
N ASP A 9 21.45 9.39 -61.32
CA ASP A 9 20.50 8.35 -60.91
C ASP A 9 19.53 8.90 -59.82
N PRO A 10 18.21 8.88 -60.04
CA PRO A 10 17.26 9.43 -59.09
C PRO A 10 17.29 8.61 -57.79
N LYS A 11 17.69 9.28 -56.70
CA LYS A 11 17.65 8.76 -55.33
C LYS A 11 16.35 7.99 -55.09
N GLY A 12 16.49 6.69 -54.81
CA GLY A 12 15.39 5.77 -54.57
C GLY A 12 14.40 6.35 -53.56
N VAL A 13 13.19 6.62 -54.02
CA VAL A 13 12.07 7.02 -53.17
C VAL A 13 11.73 5.82 -52.30
N ILE A 14 12.05 5.90 -51.00
CA ILE A 14 11.65 4.89 -50.03
C ILE A 14 10.13 4.92 -49.94
N HIS A 15 9.47 3.99 -50.64
CA HIS A 15 8.04 3.75 -50.49
C HIS A 15 7.82 3.15 -49.09
N LEU A 16 7.52 4.01 -48.12
CA LEU A 16 6.92 3.60 -46.86
C LEU A 16 5.59 2.92 -47.19
N THR A 17 5.56 1.59 -47.15
CA THR A 17 4.33 0.82 -47.31
C THR A 17 3.36 1.26 -46.22
N PRO A 18 2.09 1.55 -46.56
CA PRO A 18 1.12 2.00 -45.57
C PRO A 18 1.01 0.93 -44.49
N ILE A 19 1.46 1.27 -43.28
CA ILE A 19 1.23 0.44 -42.09
C ILE A 19 -0.24 0.05 -42.11
N SER A 20 -0.51 -1.26 -42.14
CA SER A 20 -1.87 -1.74 -42.39
C SER A 20 -2.80 -1.15 -41.32
N LYS A 21 -3.94 -0.59 -41.74
CA LYS A 21 -4.96 -0.05 -40.81
C LYS A 21 -5.33 -1.07 -39.72
N LYS A 22 -5.20 -2.36 -40.03
CA LYS A 22 -5.39 -3.49 -39.11
C LYS A 22 -4.33 -3.54 -38.00
N LEU A 23 -3.06 -3.26 -38.29
CA LEU A 23 -2.01 -3.18 -37.27
C LEU A 23 -2.27 -2.03 -36.30
N ILE A 24 -2.62 -0.84 -36.81
CA ILE A 24 -2.95 0.31 -35.96
C ILE A 24 -4.15 -0.01 -35.06
N GLN A 25 -5.21 -0.61 -35.61
CA GLN A 25 -6.39 -1.00 -34.84
C GLN A 25 -6.05 -2.04 -33.76
N PHE A 26 -5.21 -3.02 -34.07
CA PHE A 26 -4.76 -4.04 -33.10
C PHE A 26 -3.93 -3.43 -31.97
N LEU A 27 -2.97 -2.55 -32.29
CA LEU A 27 -2.16 -1.86 -31.29
C LEU A 27 -3.01 -0.95 -30.40
N ALA A 28 -4.02 -0.27 -30.96
CA ALA A 28 -4.95 0.55 -30.18
C ALA A 28 -5.74 -0.29 -29.15
N VAL A 29 -6.17 -1.50 -29.53
CA VAL A 29 -6.86 -2.42 -28.61
C VAL A 29 -5.93 -2.89 -27.50
N ILE A 30 -4.69 -3.29 -27.83
CA ILE A 30 -3.69 -3.67 -26.81
C ILE A 30 -3.44 -2.51 -25.85
N PHE A 31 -3.24 -1.31 -26.39
CA PHE A 31 -3.00 -0.12 -25.59
C PHE A 31 -4.18 0.16 -24.65
N LEU A 32 -5.42 0.02 -25.11
CA LEU A 32 -6.61 0.14 -24.27
C LEU A 32 -6.62 -0.87 -23.12
N PHE A 33 -6.30 -2.14 -23.38
CA PHE A 33 -6.21 -3.15 -22.32
C PHE A 33 -5.12 -2.83 -21.30
N VAL A 34 -3.96 -2.36 -21.76
CA VAL A 34 -2.87 -1.91 -20.87
C VAL A 34 -3.31 -0.74 -20.01
N LEU A 35 -4.01 0.25 -20.58
CA LEU A 35 -4.52 1.39 -19.81
C LEU A 35 -5.53 0.98 -18.75
N ILE A 36 -6.46 0.08 -19.08
CA ILE A 36 -7.45 -0.45 -18.13
C ILE A 36 -6.73 -1.19 -16.99
N TYR A 37 -5.81 -2.08 -17.34
CA TYR A 37 -5.02 -2.85 -16.37
C TYR A 37 -4.24 -1.94 -15.41
N VAL A 38 -3.50 -0.96 -15.95
CA VAL A 38 -2.74 0.00 -15.16
C VAL A 38 -3.65 0.84 -14.26
N SER A 39 -4.80 1.29 -14.78
CA SER A 39 -5.75 2.10 -14.01
C SER A 39 -6.33 1.35 -12.83
N VAL A 40 -6.72 0.08 -13.03
CA VAL A 40 -7.23 -0.78 -11.94
C VAL A 40 -6.20 -0.96 -10.84
N HIS A 41 -4.95 -1.23 -11.20
CA HIS A 41 -3.89 -1.45 -10.20
C HIS A 41 -3.49 -0.18 -9.45
N ILE A 42 -3.38 0.94 -10.16
CA ILE A 42 -3.10 2.24 -9.52
C ILE A 42 -4.24 2.62 -8.58
N TRP A 43 -5.50 2.40 -9.00
CA TRP A 43 -6.66 2.69 -8.16
C TRP A 43 -6.69 1.81 -6.90
N GLY A 44 -6.44 0.51 -7.04
CA GLY A 44 -6.37 -0.41 -5.91
C GLY A 44 -5.30 0.00 -4.89
N PHE A 45 -4.12 0.37 -5.37
CA PHE A 45 -3.04 0.89 -4.52
C PHE A 45 -3.49 2.09 -3.68
N PHE A 46 -4.07 3.12 -4.32
CA PHE A 46 -4.52 4.32 -3.61
C PHE A 46 -5.71 4.05 -2.68
N ALA A 47 -6.62 3.14 -3.06
CA ALA A 47 -7.76 2.79 -2.23
C ALA A 47 -7.33 2.12 -0.92
N ILE A 48 -6.42 1.14 -0.99
CA ILE A 48 -5.88 0.44 0.20
C ILE A 48 -5.09 1.41 1.08
N GLN A 49 -4.22 2.23 0.46
CA GLN A 49 -3.44 3.22 1.18
C GLN A 49 -4.36 4.17 1.95
N LYS A 50 -5.35 4.77 1.29
CA LYS A 50 -6.29 5.71 1.92
C LYS A 50 -7.11 5.07 3.03
N LYS A 51 -7.58 3.82 2.86
CA LYS A 51 -8.32 3.09 3.91
C LYS A 51 -7.44 2.84 5.13
N THR A 52 -6.20 2.40 4.91
CA THR A 52 -5.23 2.18 5.98
C THR A 52 -4.87 3.47 6.71
N GLU A 53 -4.61 4.56 5.98
CA GLU A 53 -4.34 5.88 6.56
C GLU A 53 -5.55 6.38 7.37
N SER A 54 -6.77 6.16 6.88
CA SER A 54 -7.99 6.54 7.61
C SER A 54 -8.14 5.76 8.93
N PHE A 55 -7.80 4.47 8.94
CA PHE A 55 -7.76 3.66 10.15
C PHE A 55 -6.72 4.20 11.14
N LEU A 56 -5.48 4.40 10.70
CA LEU A 56 -4.40 4.91 11.55
C LEU A 56 -4.69 6.32 12.07
N ALA A 57 -5.30 7.19 11.25
CA ALA A 57 -5.75 8.51 11.67
C ALA A 57 -6.82 8.44 12.76
N ALA A 58 -7.79 7.53 12.65
CA ALA A 58 -8.82 7.34 13.68
C ALA A 58 -8.20 6.83 14.99
N VAL A 59 -7.23 5.90 14.93
CA VAL A 59 -6.47 5.43 16.11
C VAL A 59 -5.69 6.58 16.74
N GLN A 60 -4.97 7.38 15.95
CA GLN A 60 -4.19 8.53 16.41
C GLN A 60 -5.09 9.60 17.08
N ALA A 61 -6.30 9.79 16.55
CA ALA A 61 -7.30 10.72 17.07
C ALA A 61 -8.11 10.16 18.27
N LEU A 62 -7.80 8.94 18.73
CA LEU A 62 -8.54 8.23 19.79
C LEU A 62 -10.02 7.97 19.44
N GLU A 63 -10.37 7.96 18.15
CA GLU A 63 -11.71 7.61 17.64
C GLU A 63 -11.81 6.07 17.46
N PHE A 64 -11.68 5.31 18.54
CA PHE A 64 -11.50 3.85 18.47
C PHE A 64 -12.70 3.12 17.86
N GLU A 65 -13.93 3.56 18.09
CA GLU A 65 -15.12 2.98 17.46
C GLU A 65 -15.07 3.14 15.95
N ARG A 66 -14.66 4.33 15.47
CA ARG A 66 -14.49 4.58 14.04
C ARG A 66 -13.35 3.74 13.47
N ALA A 67 -12.23 3.65 14.18
CA ALA A 67 -11.11 2.81 13.79
C ALA A 67 -11.55 1.34 13.65
N ALA A 68 -12.35 0.83 14.59
CA ALA A 68 -12.86 -0.54 14.55
C ALA A 68 -13.75 -0.81 13.32
N GLN A 69 -14.52 0.18 12.85
CA GLN A 69 -15.30 0.05 11.61
C GLN A 69 -14.43 0.02 10.35
N LEU A 70 -13.23 0.61 10.40
CA LEU A 70 -12.28 0.65 9.29
C LEU A 70 -11.31 -0.54 9.28
N TYR A 71 -11.26 -1.29 10.38
CA TYR A 71 -10.36 -2.40 10.60
C TYR A 71 -11.05 -3.73 10.31
N SER A 72 -10.49 -4.62 9.48
CA SER A 72 -11.09 -5.93 9.18
C SER A 72 -10.50 -7.08 10.01
N GLY A 73 -9.47 -6.83 10.82
CA GLY A 73 -8.72 -7.86 11.53
C GLY A 73 -9.37 -8.54 12.73
N THR A 74 -10.61 -8.19 13.04
CA THR A 74 -11.36 -8.78 14.15
C THR A 74 -12.86 -8.70 13.86
N GLU A 75 -13.60 -9.75 14.18
CA GLU A 75 -15.07 -9.71 14.14
C GLU A 75 -15.64 -9.03 15.38
N ASP A 76 -15.00 -9.20 16.55
CA ASP A 76 -15.40 -8.56 17.79
C ASP A 76 -14.83 -7.14 17.89
N LYS A 77 -15.51 -6.20 17.22
CA LYS A 77 -15.15 -4.77 17.22
C LYS A 77 -15.15 -4.17 18.63
N GLN A 78 -16.08 -4.61 19.48
CA GLN A 78 -16.27 -4.04 20.81
C GLN A 78 -15.16 -4.49 21.77
N ALA A 79 -14.72 -5.75 21.69
CA ALA A 79 -13.54 -6.19 22.43
C ALA A 79 -12.27 -5.48 21.96
N TRP A 80 -12.14 -5.23 20.66
CA TRP A 80 -11.01 -4.47 20.13
C TRP A 80 -10.98 -3.02 20.61
N VAL A 81 -12.13 -2.32 20.59
CA VAL A 81 -12.26 -0.95 21.12
C VAL A 81 -11.83 -0.90 22.58
N ARG A 82 -12.40 -1.76 23.45
CA ARG A 82 -12.00 -1.82 24.86
C ARG A 82 -10.52 -2.09 25.06
N GLY A 83 -9.95 -2.96 24.22
CA GLY A 83 -8.51 -3.25 24.26
C GLY A 83 -7.65 -2.05 23.89
N MET A 84 -8.08 -1.26 22.90
CA MET A 84 -7.39 -0.03 22.50
C MET A 84 -7.51 1.08 23.54
N GLU A 85 -8.69 1.23 24.17
CA GLU A 85 -8.90 2.13 25.31
C GLU A 85 -7.96 1.74 26.46
N GLN A 86 -7.94 0.46 26.83
CA GLN A 86 -7.06 -0.04 27.88
C GLN A 86 -5.57 0.18 27.56
N LEU A 87 -5.16 -0.06 26.31
CA LEU A 87 -3.79 0.19 25.85
C LEU A 87 -3.40 1.67 26.02
N HIS A 88 -4.32 2.57 25.71
CA HIS A 88 -4.11 4.00 25.83
C HIS A 88 -4.06 4.47 27.30
N GLU A 89 -5.05 4.06 28.10
CA GLU A 89 -5.23 4.54 29.48
C GLU A 89 -4.23 3.90 30.46
N GLU A 90 -4.09 2.58 30.44
CA GLU A 90 -3.25 1.84 31.39
C GLU A 90 -1.82 1.72 30.89
N GLY A 91 -1.64 1.48 29.59
CA GLY A 91 -0.33 1.26 28.99
C GLY A 91 0.42 2.55 28.67
N GLN A 92 -0.23 3.71 28.79
CA GLN A 92 0.27 5.02 28.33
C GLN A 92 0.89 4.94 26.93
N PHE A 93 0.33 4.09 26.06
CA PHE A 93 0.90 3.74 24.78
C PHE A 93 -0.03 4.26 23.68
N ARG A 94 0.42 5.30 22.97
CA ARG A 94 -0.43 6.00 22.00
C ARG A 94 0.28 6.14 20.67
N LEU A 95 -0.43 5.86 19.58
CA LEU A 95 0.04 6.20 18.24
C LEU A 95 0.04 7.73 18.07
N ILE A 96 1.20 8.34 17.85
CA ILE A 96 1.35 9.80 17.67
C ILE A 96 1.58 10.21 16.23
N SER A 97 2.12 9.34 15.39
CA SER A 97 2.25 9.58 13.96
C SER A 97 2.39 8.29 13.17
N TYR A 98 2.11 8.36 11.88
CA TYR A 98 2.36 7.29 10.93
C TYR A 98 2.86 7.88 9.60
N ALA A 99 3.63 7.09 8.86
CA ALA A 99 4.16 7.48 7.57
C ALA A 99 4.34 6.26 6.64
N LYS A 100 4.61 6.53 5.37
CA LYS A 100 5.01 5.53 4.35
C LYS A 100 4.08 4.31 4.27
N VAL A 101 2.77 4.53 4.38
CA VAL A 101 1.78 3.47 4.14
C VAL A 101 1.89 3.04 2.68
N LYS A 102 2.42 1.85 2.44
CA LYS A 102 2.70 1.36 1.09
C LYS A 102 2.30 -0.11 0.94
N PRO A 103 1.19 -0.37 0.22
CA PRO A 103 0.81 -1.70 -0.23
C PRO A 103 1.85 -2.29 -1.19
N TYR A 104 1.98 -3.61 -1.16
CA TYR A 104 2.78 -4.40 -2.09
C TYR A 104 1.88 -5.28 -2.94
N TYR A 105 2.07 -5.21 -4.26
CA TYR A 105 1.39 -6.07 -5.21
C TYR A 105 2.16 -7.40 -5.34
N ASN A 106 1.57 -8.49 -4.85
CA ASN A 106 2.13 -9.85 -4.93
C ASN A 106 1.02 -10.86 -5.19
N ASP A 107 1.36 -11.97 -5.85
CA ASP A 107 0.43 -13.10 -6.10
C ASP A 107 -0.92 -12.71 -6.75
N GLY A 108 -0.91 -11.65 -7.56
CA GLY A 108 -2.10 -11.18 -8.29
C GLY A 108 -2.96 -10.16 -7.54
N GLY A 109 -2.58 -9.74 -6.33
CA GLY A 109 -3.33 -8.76 -5.54
C GLY A 109 -2.44 -7.92 -4.62
N PHE A 110 -3.07 -7.04 -3.85
CA PHE A 110 -2.40 -6.34 -2.76
C PHE A 110 -2.76 -7.03 -1.45
N HIS A 111 -1.90 -7.93 -0.97
CA HIS A 111 -2.18 -8.71 0.24
C HIS A 111 -1.42 -8.20 1.46
N THR A 112 -0.27 -7.55 1.22
CA THR A 112 0.64 -7.11 2.27
C THR A 112 1.14 -5.70 2.01
N GLY A 113 1.67 -5.04 3.03
CA GLY A 113 2.28 -3.73 2.90
C GLY A 113 3.17 -3.39 4.09
N HIS A 114 3.59 -2.14 4.17
CA HIS A 114 4.27 -1.61 5.33
C HIS A 114 3.79 -0.20 5.68
N ALA A 115 4.07 0.19 6.92
CA ALA A 115 4.00 1.56 7.39
C ALA A 115 5.14 1.82 8.38
N GLU A 116 5.43 3.08 8.62
CA GLU A 116 6.23 3.53 9.76
C GLU A 116 5.26 4.07 10.81
N LEU A 117 5.37 3.61 12.06
CA LEU A 117 4.53 4.04 13.17
C LEU A 117 5.41 4.67 14.25
N SER A 118 4.95 5.77 14.83
CA SER A 118 5.59 6.36 16.00
C SER A 118 4.60 6.33 17.16
N PHE A 119 5.04 5.76 18.26
CA PHE A 119 4.29 5.69 19.51
C PHE A 119 4.91 6.61 20.56
N ASP A 120 4.06 7.15 21.42
CA ASP A 120 4.43 7.80 22.67
C ASP A 120 4.21 6.80 23.80
N MET A 121 5.23 6.61 24.62
CA MET A 121 5.24 5.70 25.76
C MET A 121 5.89 6.43 26.93
N GLU A 122 5.07 6.89 27.87
CA GLU A 122 5.52 7.63 29.06
C GLU A 122 6.37 8.88 28.74
N GLY A 123 6.12 9.53 27.58
CA GLY A 123 6.86 10.70 27.12
C GLY A 123 8.10 10.38 26.26
N GLU A 124 8.43 9.10 26.07
CA GLU A 124 9.45 8.65 25.13
C GLU A 124 8.83 8.25 23.79
N GLN A 125 9.46 8.66 22.69
CA GLN A 125 9.02 8.30 21.35
C GLN A 125 9.66 6.98 20.90
N LEU A 126 8.81 6.03 20.52
CA LEU A 126 9.19 4.75 19.93
C LEU A 126 8.82 4.71 18.44
N ASN A 127 9.82 4.64 17.57
CA ASN A 127 9.62 4.51 16.13
C ASN A 127 9.79 3.05 15.71
N VAL A 128 8.81 2.50 14.99
CA VAL A 128 8.80 1.11 14.54
C VAL A 128 8.31 1.00 13.11
N ASN A 129 8.84 0.02 12.38
CA ASN A 129 8.24 -0.42 11.13
C ASN A 129 7.04 -1.31 11.45
N ALA A 130 6.01 -1.28 10.61
CA ALA A 130 4.87 -2.18 10.71
C ALA A 130 4.67 -2.95 9.42
N VAL A 131 4.32 -4.24 9.56
CA VAL A 131 3.80 -5.07 8.47
C VAL A 131 2.29 -4.93 8.43
N LEU A 132 1.76 -4.70 7.24
CA LEU A 132 0.34 -4.62 7.00
C LEU A 132 -0.12 -5.89 6.28
N THR A 133 -1.31 -6.37 6.61
CA THR A 133 -2.07 -7.27 5.73
C THR A 133 -3.41 -6.64 5.42
N PHE A 134 -3.96 -6.97 4.26
CA PHE A 134 -5.23 -6.40 3.80
C PHE A 134 -6.27 -7.52 3.69
N GLY A 135 -7.41 -7.29 4.36
CA GLY A 135 -8.55 -8.21 4.37
C GLY A 135 -9.57 -7.87 3.28
N GLU A 136 -10.81 -8.27 3.52
CA GLU A 136 -11.92 -7.96 2.61
C GLU A 136 -12.07 -6.45 2.39
N ASN A 137 -12.53 -6.09 1.19
CA ASN A 137 -12.78 -4.71 0.81
C ASN A 137 -11.58 -3.77 1.00
N ASP A 138 -10.35 -4.25 0.81
CA ASP A 138 -9.12 -3.44 0.87
C ASP A 138 -8.88 -2.76 2.23
N GLN A 139 -9.49 -3.29 3.30
CA GLN A 139 -9.33 -2.77 4.66
C GLN A 139 -8.10 -3.38 5.34
N PRO A 140 -7.42 -2.66 6.25
CA PRO A 140 -6.33 -3.24 7.04
C PRO A 140 -6.86 -4.41 7.86
N GLY A 141 -6.30 -5.60 7.61
CA GLY A 141 -6.59 -6.84 8.33
C GLY A 141 -5.62 -7.08 9.48
N GLN A 142 -4.35 -6.72 9.33
CA GLN A 142 -3.39 -6.73 10.44
C GLN A 142 -2.45 -5.53 10.33
N VAL A 143 -2.02 -5.01 11.47
CA VAL A 143 -1.10 -3.87 11.56
C VAL A 143 -0.01 -4.17 12.59
N CYS A 144 0.96 -4.99 12.20
CA CYS A 144 1.93 -5.58 13.10
C CYS A 144 3.19 -4.76 13.23
N ALA A 145 3.38 -4.16 14.40
CA ALA A 145 4.57 -3.40 14.70
C ALA A 145 5.75 -4.34 14.96
N ILE A 146 6.82 -4.15 14.19
CA ILE A 146 8.06 -4.92 14.27
C ILE A 146 8.90 -4.36 15.41
N HIS A 147 9.37 -5.23 16.30
CA HIS A 147 10.32 -4.83 17.34
C HIS A 147 11.61 -4.28 16.70
N PRO A 148 12.16 -3.16 17.23
CA PRO A 148 13.50 -2.71 16.85
C PRO A 148 14.54 -3.81 17.08
N PRO A 149 15.51 -4.01 16.18
CA PRO A 149 16.46 -5.11 16.27
C PRO A 149 17.37 -5.03 17.50
N GLU A 150 17.56 -3.83 18.08
CA GLU A 150 18.36 -3.59 19.28
C GLU A 150 17.61 -3.90 20.58
N VAL A 151 16.30 -4.16 20.52
CA VAL A 151 15.44 -4.33 21.69
C VAL A 151 14.95 -5.79 21.78
N PRO A 152 15.10 -6.47 22.93
CA PRO A 152 14.59 -7.82 23.11
C PRO A 152 13.09 -7.91 22.80
N ARG A 153 12.68 -8.96 22.08
CA ARG A 153 11.25 -9.19 21.83
C ARG A 153 10.49 -9.31 23.15
N GLY A 154 9.36 -8.63 23.24
CA GLY A 154 8.48 -8.67 24.41
C GLY A 154 8.89 -7.71 25.53
N SER A 155 10.00 -6.98 25.41
CA SER A 155 10.43 -6.04 26.45
C SER A 155 9.70 -4.70 26.42
N ILE A 156 8.85 -4.45 25.41
CA ILE A 156 8.01 -3.26 25.30
C ILE A 156 6.54 -3.68 25.46
N PRO A 157 5.97 -3.64 26.68
CA PRO A 157 4.62 -4.15 26.96
C PRO A 157 3.51 -3.51 26.13
N GLY A 158 3.61 -2.20 25.85
CA GLY A 158 2.68 -1.49 24.98
C GLY A 158 2.69 -2.02 23.54
N LEU A 159 3.87 -2.31 22.99
CA LEU A 159 4.03 -2.87 21.65
C LEU A 159 3.49 -4.31 21.57
N VAL A 160 3.71 -5.12 22.61
CA VAL A 160 3.13 -6.47 22.72
C VAL A 160 1.60 -6.41 22.74
N SER A 161 1.04 -5.49 23.52
CA SER A 161 -0.41 -5.31 23.62
C SER A 161 -1.00 -4.80 22.30
N TRP A 162 -0.34 -3.86 21.63
CA TRP A 162 -0.68 -3.43 20.28
C TRP A 162 -0.74 -4.62 19.31
N ASN A 163 0.33 -5.42 19.24
CA ASN A 163 0.39 -6.57 18.35
C ASN A 163 -0.65 -7.65 18.71
N ARG A 164 -0.95 -7.84 19.99
CA ARG A 164 -2.02 -8.74 20.41
C ARG A 164 -3.37 -8.32 19.83
N LEU A 165 -3.68 -7.03 19.84
CA LEU A 165 -4.93 -6.46 19.32
C LEU A 165 -4.98 -6.39 17.79
N THR A 166 -3.83 -6.18 17.15
CA THR A 166 -3.76 -5.84 15.71
C THR A 166 -3.14 -6.94 14.83
N CYS A 167 -2.70 -8.06 15.40
CA CYS A 167 -2.06 -9.17 14.67
C CYS A 167 -2.62 -10.56 14.97
N GLY A 168 -3.56 -10.69 15.92
CA GLY A 168 -4.07 -12.02 16.29
C GLY A 168 -3.12 -12.85 17.17
N GLY A 169 -2.33 -12.21 18.03
CA GLY A 169 -1.73 -12.85 19.20
C GLY A 169 -0.49 -13.73 19.00
N SER A 170 0.11 -13.79 17.79
CA SER A 170 1.26 -14.67 17.49
C SER A 170 2.55 -13.94 17.04
N PHE A 171 2.87 -12.79 17.62
CA PHE A 171 4.06 -11.98 17.28
C PHE A 171 4.98 -11.72 18.45
#